data_AF-A0A3D2GQ13-F1
#
_entry.id   AF-A0A3D2GQ13-F1
#
_cell.length_a   1.000
_cell.length_b   1.000
_cell.length_c   1.000
_cell.angle_alpha   90.00
_cell.angle_beta   90.00
_cell.angle_gamma   90.00
#
_symmetry.space_group_name_H-M   'P 1'
#
loop_
_entity.id
_entity.type
_entity.pdbx_description
1 polymer ?
#
loop_
_entity_poly.entity_id
_entity_poly.type
_entity_poly.pdbx_seq_one_letter_code
_entity_poly.pdbx_strand_id
1 'polypeptide(L)'
;WTQPADVIARRIRAFRPWPGTTAELEGQVVKVLAAGIVGGQASAQPGTILAKDPVIACAAGTALRLEKLQRPGKSAVDGAAFWNGAKTLAVGDVLS
;
A
#
# COMPACT_ATOMS: atom_id res chain seq x y z
N TRP A 1 -8.70 2.71 -0.28
CA TRP A 1 -8.56 1.28 0.14
C TRP A 1 -9.88 0.51 0.38
N THR A 2 -11.00 0.98 -0.16
CA THR A 2 -12.36 0.46 0.12
C THR A 2 -12.74 -0.81 -0.65
N GLN A 3 -11.80 -1.44 -1.34
CA GLN A 3 -11.99 -2.71 -2.03
C GLN A 3 -11.24 -3.83 -1.27
N PRO A 4 -11.66 -5.11 -1.40
CA PRO A 4 -10.92 -6.22 -0.83
C PRO A 4 -9.48 -6.32 -1.39
N ALA A 5 -8.55 -6.83 -0.58
CA ALA A 5 -7.13 -6.89 -0.90
C ALA A 5 -6.85 -7.67 -2.21
N ASP A 6 -7.60 -8.73 -2.50
CA ASP A 6 -7.44 -9.50 -3.73
C ASP A 6 -7.83 -8.70 -4.98
N VAL A 7 -8.88 -7.89 -4.89
CA VAL A 7 -9.30 -6.97 -5.97
C VAL A 7 -8.22 -5.90 -6.20
N ILE A 8 -7.71 -5.29 -5.14
CA ILE A 8 -6.63 -4.29 -5.25
C ILE A 8 -5.35 -4.94 -5.82
N ALA A 9 -4.96 -6.12 -5.35
CA ALA A 9 -3.79 -6.84 -5.84
C ALA A 9 -3.91 -7.19 -7.34
N ARG A 10 -5.09 -7.62 -7.80
CA ARG A 10 -5.35 -7.84 -9.23
C ARG A 10 -5.24 -6.54 -10.03
N ARG A 11 -5.76 -5.43 -9.50
CA ARG A 11 -5.68 -4.10 -10.15
C ARG A 11 -4.24 -3.62 -10.30
N ILE A 12 -3.42 -3.76 -9.27
CA ILE A 12 -1.99 -3.41 -9.31
C ILE A 12 -1.27 -4.20 -10.41
N ARG A 13 -1.54 -5.51 -10.52
CA ARG A 13 -0.97 -6.35 -11.59
C ARG A 13 -1.47 -5.95 -12.97
N ALA A 14 -2.78 -5.68 -13.11
CA ALA A 14 -3.40 -5.34 -14.40
C ALA A 14 -2.95 -3.99 -14.97
N PHE A 15 -2.64 -3.02 -14.10
CA PHE A 15 -2.20 -1.68 -14.52
C PHE A 15 -0.68 -1.50 -14.50
N ARG A 16 0.10 -2.55 -14.21
CA ARG A 16 1.56 -2.51 -14.30
C ARG A 16 2.01 -2.87 -15.73
N PRO A 17 2.95 -2.13 -16.37
CA PRO A 17 3.65 -0.96 -15.85
C PRO A 17 2.92 0.37 -16.08
N TRP A 18 1.93 0.41 -16.98
CA TRP A 18 1.15 1.59 -17.34
C TRP A 18 -0.35 1.25 -17.41
N PRO A 19 -1.26 2.11 -16.91
CA PRO A 19 -1.05 3.45 -16.35
C PRO A 19 -0.41 3.48 -14.94
N GLY A 20 -0.30 2.32 -14.29
CA GLY A 20 0.14 2.17 -12.91
C GLY A 20 -1.03 2.27 -11.92
N THR A 21 -0.80 1.84 -10.69
CA THR A 21 -1.68 2.11 -9.55
C THR A 21 -0.96 3.05 -8.61
N THR A 22 -1.66 4.03 -8.06
CA THR A 22 -1.09 5.01 -7.13
C THR A 22 -1.87 5.07 -5.83
N ALA A 23 -1.19 5.48 -4.77
CA ALA A 23 -1.77 5.80 -3.47
C ALA A 23 -1.12 7.09 -2.95
N GLU A 24 -1.83 7.82 -2.10
CA GLU A 24 -1.28 8.99 -1.44
C GLU A 24 -0.59 8.57 -0.13
N LEU A 25 0.69 8.88 0.01
CA LEU A 25 1.49 8.62 1.21
C LEU A 25 2.36 9.86 1.50
N GLU A 26 2.33 10.36 2.73
CA GLU A 26 3.03 11.61 3.13
C GLU A 26 2.69 12.83 2.25
N GLY A 27 1.44 12.94 1.79
CA GLY A 27 1.02 13.99 0.85
C GLY A 27 1.65 13.86 -0.54
N GLN A 28 2.23 12.71 -0.88
CA GLN A 28 2.83 12.42 -2.17
C GLN A 28 2.07 11.31 -2.89
N VAL A 29 1.88 11.47 -4.20
CA VAL A 29 1.36 10.40 -5.06
C VAL A 29 2.46 9.37 -5.31
N VAL A 30 2.37 8.23 -4.65
CA VAL A 30 3.33 7.12 -4.75
C VAL A 30 2.76 6.04 -5.65
N LYS A 31 3.56 5.56 -6.61
CA LYS A 31 3.19 4.40 -7.42
C LYS A 31 3.36 3.12 -6.62
N VAL A 32 2.33 2.29 -6.64
CA VAL A 32 2.33 0.92 -6.12
C VAL A 32 2.59 -0.02 -7.29
N LEU A 33 3.78 -0.62 -7.30
CA LEU A 33 4.26 -1.45 -8.41
C LEU A 33 4.08 -2.94 -8.14
N ALA A 34 4.08 -3.35 -6.87
CA ALA A 34 3.80 -4.71 -6.45
C ALA A 34 3.18 -4.70 -5.05
N ALA A 35 2.30 -5.65 -4.80
CA ALA A 35 1.66 -5.85 -3.50
C ALA A 35 1.20 -7.30 -3.32
N GLY A 36 1.27 -7.77 -2.09
CA GLY A 36 0.93 -9.13 -1.68
C GLY A 36 -0.25 -9.15 -0.70
N ILE A 37 -1.11 -10.16 -0.81
CA ILE A 37 -2.21 -10.35 0.15
C ILE A 37 -1.62 -10.87 1.45
N VAL A 38 -2.03 -10.29 2.58
CA VAL A 38 -1.67 -10.77 3.91
C VAL A 38 -2.79 -11.68 4.43
N GLY A 39 -2.44 -12.87 4.91
CA GLY A 39 -3.39 -13.79 5.52
C GLY A 39 -3.86 -13.30 6.90
N GLY A 40 -5.04 -13.76 7.31
CA GLY A 40 -5.70 -13.33 8.54
C GLY A 40 -6.76 -12.25 8.32
N GLN A 41 -7.48 -11.92 9.40
CA GLN A 41 -8.49 -10.85 9.38
C GLN A 41 -7.89 -9.54 9.89
N ALA A 42 -8.17 -8.44 9.18
CA ALA A 42 -7.88 -7.09 9.61
C ALA A 42 -9.15 -6.45 10.19
N SER A 43 -9.14 -6.12 11.47
CA SER A 43 -10.28 -5.47 12.16
C SER A 43 -10.20 -3.94 12.14
N ALA A 44 -9.31 -3.36 11.34
CA ALA A 44 -9.15 -1.91 11.22
C ALA A 44 -9.94 -1.34 10.03
N GLN A 45 -10.19 -0.03 10.06
CA GLN A 45 -10.84 0.67 8.96
C GLN A 45 -10.01 0.51 7.66
N PRO A 46 -10.65 0.35 6.49
CA PRO A 46 -9.93 0.33 5.22
C PRO A 46 -9.09 1.59 5.03
N GLY A 47 -7.81 1.41 4.71
CA GLY A 47 -6.81 2.46 4.60
C GLY A 47 -5.87 2.55 5.80
N THR A 48 -6.20 1.94 6.93
CA THR A 48 -5.33 1.96 8.12
C THR A 48 -4.02 1.20 7.86
N ILE A 49 -2.89 1.82 8.20
CA ILE A 49 -1.57 1.18 8.24
C ILE A 49 -1.50 0.29 9.48
N LEU A 50 -1.34 -1.02 9.28
CA LEU A 50 -1.29 -2.03 10.33
C LEU A 50 0.14 -2.36 10.79
N ALA A 51 1.15 -2.14 9.95
CA ALA A 51 2.53 -2.51 10.25
C ALA A 51 3.56 -1.66 9.50
N LYS A 52 4.80 -1.66 10.02
CA LYS A 52 5.96 -0.92 9.48
C LYS A 52 6.49 -1.43 8.13
N ASP A 53 6.11 -2.62 7.68
CA ASP A 53 6.34 -3.02 6.29
C ASP A 53 4.98 -2.91 5.58
N PRO A 54 4.67 -1.75 4.98
CA PRO A 54 3.34 -1.15 4.98
C PRO A 54 2.25 -2.15 4.62
N VAL A 55 1.62 -2.70 5.66
CA VAL A 55 0.44 -3.55 5.56
C VAL A 55 -0.75 -2.65 5.74
N ILE A 56 -1.63 -2.58 4.75
CA ILE A 56 -2.78 -1.70 4.75
C ILE A 56 -4.05 -2.52 4.90
N ALA A 57 -4.90 -2.15 5.86
CA ALA A 57 -6.23 -2.69 5.99
C ALA A 57 -7.06 -2.36 4.74
N CYS A 58 -7.78 -3.35 4.23
CA CYS A 58 -8.63 -3.26 3.05
C CYS A 58 -10.07 -3.62 3.44
N ALA A 59 -11.02 -3.46 2.51
CA ALA A 59 -12.40 -3.86 2.79
C ALA A 59 -12.55 -5.38 3.02
N ALA A 60 -13.71 -5.78 3.54
CA ALA A 60 -14.02 -7.18 3.89
C ALA A 60 -13.05 -7.82 4.89
N GLY A 61 -12.42 -7.00 5.75
CA GLY A 61 -11.48 -7.47 6.77
C GLY A 61 -10.20 -8.10 6.18
N THR A 62 -9.81 -7.70 4.98
CA THR A 62 -8.59 -8.18 4.31
C THR A 62 -7.46 -7.18 4.47
N ALA A 63 -6.21 -7.58 4.17
CA ALA A 63 -5.07 -6.67 4.21
C ALA A 63 -4.10 -6.92 3.06
N LEU A 64 -3.38 -5.87 2.68
CA LEU A 64 -2.44 -5.87 1.57
C LEU A 64 -1.08 -5.31 2.02
N ARG A 65 0.00 -6.04 1.79
CA ARG A 65 1.37 -5.55 1.95
C ARG A 65 1.83 -4.87 0.69
N LEU A 66 2.33 -3.64 0.81
CA LEU A 66 2.94 -2.92 -0.30
C LEU A 66 4.39 -3.35 -0.46
N GLU A 67 4.66 -4.18 -1.47
CA GLU A 67 5.97 -4.82 -1.66
C GLU A 67 6.95 -3.95 -2.42
N LYS A 68 6.46 -3.16 -3.39
CA LYS A 68 7.31 -2.28 -4.22
C LYS A 68 6.63 -0.96 -4.50
N LEU A 69 7.30 0.13 -4.11
CA LEU A 69 6.79 1.48 -4.12
C LEU A 69 7.75 2.42 -4.85
N GLN A 70 7.21 3.48 -5.47
CA GLN A 70 8.02 4.49 -6.14
C GLN A 70 7.47 5.89 -5.89
N ARG A 71 8.26 6.73 -5.20
CA ARG A 71 7.98 8.16 -5.05
C ARG A 71 8.20 8.91 -6.38
N PRO A 72 7.54 10.05 -6.60
CA PRO A 72 7.77 10.89 -7.77
C PRO A 72 9.26 11.25 -7.92
N GLY A 73 9.81 11.05 -9.12
CA GLY A 73 11.21 11.38 -9.42
C GLY A 73 12.27 10.49 -8.72
N LYS A 74 11.87 9.39 -8.08
CA LYS A 74 12.79 8.45 -7.42
C LYS A 74 12.72 7.06 -8.04
N SER A 75 13.77 6.27 -7.81
CA SER A 75 13.78 4.85 -8.13
C SER A 75 12.77 4.08 -7.25
N ALA A 76 12.27 2.97 -7.77
CA ALA A 76 11.43 2.08 -7.00
C ALA A 76 12.23 1.37 -5.90
N VAL A 77 11.64 1.25 -4.72
CA VAL A 77 12.20 0.59 -3.53
C VAL A 77 11.21 -0.44 -2.99
N ASP A 78 11.66 -1.35 -2.13
CA ASP A 78 10.76 -2.26 -1.41
C ASP A 78 9.98 -1.53 -0.30
N GLY A 79 8.96 -2.21 0.25
CA GLY A 79 8.09 -1.68 1.30
C GLY A 79 8.82 -1.26 2.57
N ALA A 80 9.74 -2.09 3.05
CA ALA A 80 10.51 -1.82 4.28
C ALA A 80 11.47 -0.64 4.11
N ALA A 81 12.16 -0.55 2.98
CA ALA A 81 13.02 0.57 2.61
C ALA A 81 12.20 1.86 2.45
N PHE A 82 11.01 1.78 1.86
CA PHE A 82 10.10 2.90 1.78
C PHE A 82 9.71 3.41 3.18
N TRP A 83 9.37 2.50 4.10
CA TRP A 83 9.03 2.84 5.48
C TRP A 83 10.19 3.49 6.23
N ASN A 84 11.40 2.93 6.12
CA ASN A 84 12.58 3.49 6.79
C ASN A 84 12.93 4.90 6.27
N GLY A 85 12.58 5.21 5.02
CA GLY A 85 12.73 6.55 4.45
C GLY A 85 11.54 7.48 4.69
N ALA A 86 10.45 6.99 5.30
CA ALA A 86 9.31 7.80 5.68
C ALA A 86 9.64 8.65 6.91
N LYS A 87 9.15 9.89 6.91
CA LYS A 87 9.36 10.86 7.99
C LYS A 87 8.14 10.99 8.89
N THR A 88 6.94 10.87 8.31
CA THR A 88 5.69 11.18 9.01
C THR A 88 4.72 10.00 9.06
N LEU A 89 4.96 8.92 8.32
CA LEU A 89 4.11 7.74 8.37
C LEU A 89 4.22 7.01 9.72
N ALA A 90 3.06 6.72 10.30
CA ALA A 90 2.92 5.95 11.53
C ALA A 90 1.92 4.80 11.35
N VAL A 91 2.11 3.74 12.15
CA VAL A 91 1.11 2.67 12.27
C VAL A 91 -0.14 3.28 12.90
N GLY A 92 -1.30 3.03 12.30
CA GLY A 92 -2.57 3.66 12.68
C GLY A 92 -3.01 4.78 11.75
N ASP A 93 -2.13 5.35 10.93
CA ASP A 93 -2.51 6.36 9.93
C ASP A 93 -3.50 5.76 8.93
N VAL A 94 -4.45 6.57 8.48
CA VAL A 94 -5.47 6.16 7.50
C VAL A 94 -5.17 6.79 6.16
N LEU A 95 -4.84 5.95 5.18
CA LEU A 95 -4.65 6.33 3.78
C LEU A 95 -5.99 6.39 3.05
N SER A 96 -6.11 7.27 2.06
CA SER A 96 -7.25 7.35 1.14
C SER A 96 -7.24 6.23 0.08
#